data_AF-A0A1T0CQE0-F1
#
_entry.id   AF-A0A1T0CQE0-F1
#
_cell.length_a   1.000
_cell.length_b   1.000
_cell.length_c   1.000
_cell.angle_alpha   90.00
_cell.angle_beta   90.00
_cell.angle_gamma   90.00
#
_symmetry.space_group_name_H-M   'P 1'
#
loop_
_entity.id
_entity.type
_entity.pdbx_description
1 polymer ?
#
loop_
_entity_poly.entity_id
_entity_poly.type
_entity_poly.pdbx_seq_one_letter_code
_entity_poly.pdbx_strand_id
1 'polypeptide(L)'
;MKTVKLTAGVMVAIVALTGCSATKDLLSKRDNGSLDYRDAAQLPPIKLPADQPAADFTPLYQTPTTTGQLPDFVNEAGKQYELPRPPSVR
;
A
#
# COMPACT_ATOMS: atom_id res chain seq x y z
N MET A 1 -15.95 36.47 -17.23
CA MET A 1 -17.00 35.40 -17.26
C MET A 1 -16.99 34.55 -18.53
N LYS A 2 -16.89 35.13 -19.75
CA LYS A 2 -16.87 34.36 -21.01
C LYS A 2 -15.68 33.39 -21.13
N THR A 3 -14.49 33.81 -20.69
CA THR A 3 -13.27 32.99 -20.69
C THR A 3 -13.37 31.78 -19.76
N VAL A 4 -13.96 31.95 -18.57
CA VAL A 4 -14.16 30.87 -17.58
C VAL A 4 -15.11 29.78 -18.10
N LYS A 5 -16.18 30.17 -18.82
CA LYS A 5 -17.11 29.21 -19.43
C LYS A 5 -16.45 28.41 -20.56
N LEU A 6 -15.56 29.06 -21.31
CA LEU A 6 -14.84 28.43 -22.42
C LEU A 6 -13.76 27.46 -21.93
N THR A 7 -13.00 27.83 -20.89
CA THR A 7 -12.04 26.90 -20.26
C THR A 7 -12.72 25.73 -19.56
N ALA A 8 -13.85 25.94 -18.90
CA ALA A 8 -14.63 24.83 -18.31
C ALA A 8 -15.14 23.85 -19.38
N GLY A 9 -15.65 24.36 -20.51
CA GLY A 9 -16.12 23.52 -21.63
C GLY A 9 -15.00 22.70 -22.27
N VAL A 10 -13.82 23.29 -22.45
CA VAL A 10 -12.63 22.59 -22.99
C VAL A 10 -12.16 21.49 -22.03
N MET A 11 -12.13 21.75 -20.72
CA MET A 11 -11.78 20.73 -19.70
C MET A 11 -12.74 19.54 -19.72
N VAL A 12 -14.05 19.78 -19.80
CA VAL A 12 -15.05 18.71 -19.86
C VAL A 12 -14.91 17.88 -21.13
N ALA A 13 -14.64 18.52 -22.28
CA ALA A 13 -14.40 17.82 -23.54
C ALA A 13 -13.14 16.94 -23.49
N ILE A 14 -12.05 17.42 -22.87
CA ILE A 14 -10.82 16.66 -22.69
C ILE A 14 -11.08 15.42 -21.84
N VAL A 15 -11.77 15.55 -20.69
CA VAL A 15 -12.10 14.41 -19.83
C VAL A 15 -12.99 13.39 -20.57
N ALA A 16 -13.96 13.85 -21.36
CA ALA A 16 -14.84 12.99 -22.16
C ALA A 16 -14.09 12.24 -23.28
N LEU A 17 -13.10 12.88 -23.93
CA LEU A 17 -12.29 12.28 -24.99
C LEU A 17 -11.23 11.30 -24.46
N THR A 18 -10.69 11.54 -23.26
CA THR A 18 -9.65 10.67 -22.68
C THR A 18 -10.20 9.34 -22.12
N GLY A 19 -11.52 9.23 -21.95
CA GLY A 19 -12.20 8.00 -21.54
C GLY A 19 -11.89 7.52 -20.11
N CYS A 20 -12.61 6.48 -19.65
CA CYS A 20 -12.46 5.92 -18.31
C CYS A 20 -11.05 5.38 -18.01
N SER A 21 -10.27 5.03 -19.04
CA SER A 21 -8.91 4.50 -18.93
C SER A 21 -7.94 5.55 -18.36
N ALA A 22 -8.00 6.78 -18.87
CA ALA A 22 -7.12 7.87 -18.39
C ALA A 22 -7.51 8.35 -16.99
N THR A 23 -8.81 8.36 -16.68
CA THR A 23 -9.28 8.69 -15.33
C THR A 23 -8.98 7.57 -14.33
N LYS A 24 -8.87 6.32 -14.79
CA LYS A 24 -8.53 5.19 -13.93
C LYS A 24 -7.16 5.38 -13.30
N ASP A 25 -6.13 5.74 -14.04
CA ASP A 25 -4.79 5.93 -13.44
C ASP A 25 -4.73 7.13 -12.48
N LEU A 26 -5.49 8.20 -12.77
CA LEU A 26 -5.56 9.38 -11.92
C LEU A 26 -6.35 9.11 -10.62
N LEU A 27 -7.48 8.40 -10.72
CA LEU A 27 -8.40 8.15 -9.61
C LEU A 27 -8.10 6.85 -8.83
N SER A 28 -7.40 5.89 -9.42
CA SER A 28 -7.04 4.61 -8.77
C SER A 28 -5.82 4.75 -7.85
N LYS A 29 -5.04 5.83 -7.98
CA LYS A 29 -3.94 6.16 -7.06
C LYS A 29 -4.48 6.72 -5.73
N ARG A 30 -5.25 5.91 -5.00
CA ARG A 30 -5.71 6.25 -3.64
C ARG A 30 -4.68 5.78 -2.63
N ASP A 31 -4.13 6.72 -1.86
CA ASP A 31 -3.30 6.36 -0.72
C ASP A 31 -4.17 5.78 0.39
N ASN A 32 -4.06 4.48 0.63
CA ASN A 32 -4.86 3.79 1.64
C ASN A 32 -4.00 3.13 2.73
N GLY A 33 -2.69 3.41 2.77
CA GLY A 33 -1.77 2.86 3.78
C GLY A 33 -1.64 1.33 3.78
N SER A 34 -1.99 0.64 2.69
CA SER A 34 -2.07 -0.83 2.70
C SER A 34 -0.75 -1.54 3.00
N LEU A 35 0.40 -0.88 2.77
CA LEU A 35 1.73 -1.46 2.94
C LEU A 35 2.50 -0.86 4.12
N ASP A 36 1.88 0.02 4.91
CA ASP A 36 2.52 0.73 6.03
C ASP A 36 3.06 -0.24 7.10
N TYR A 37 2.50 -1.46 7.17
CA TYR A 37 2.99 -2.51 8.06
C TYR A 37 4.45 -2.95 7.76
N ARG A 38 4.98 -2.67 6.56
CA ARG A 38 6.38 -2.99 6.18
C ARG A 38 7.38 -2.10 6.93
N ASP A 39 6.98 -0.87 7.23
CA ASP A 39 7.79 0.12 7.95
C ASP A 39 7.47 0.16 9.45
N ALA A 40 6.57 -0.73 9.90
CA ALA A 40 6.20 -0.83 11.30
C ALA A 40 7.42 -1.18 12.15
N ALA A 41 7.67 -0.36 13.19
CA ALA A 41 8.78 -0.58 14.09
C ALA A 41 8.58 -1.87 14.91
N GLN A 42 9.65 -2.67 15.00
CA GLN A 42 9.65 -3.83 15.87
C GLN A 42 9.70 -3.37 17.33
N LEU A 43 8.80 -3.91 18.16
CA LEU A 43 8.76 -3.57 19.57
C LEU A 43 9.95 -4.18 20.31
N PRO A 44 10.63 -3.40 21.17
CA PRO A 44 11.72 -3.94 21.98
C PRO A 44 11.17 -4.96 22.99
N PRO A 45 11.95 -6.00 23.33
CA PRO A 45 11.56 -6.93 24.39
C PRO A 45 11.29 -6.22 25.72
N ILE A 46 10.30 -6.71 26.47
CA ILE A 46 9.98 -6.22 27.81
C ILE A 46 11.19 -6.47 28.72
N LYS A 47 11.63 -5.43 29.43
CA LYS A 47 12.71 -5.52 30.41
C LYS A 47 12.12 -5.79 31.80
N LEU A 48 12.55 -6.87 32.41
CA LEU A 48 12.19 -7.18 33.79
C LEU A 48 13.21 -6.55 34.76
N PRO A 49 12.76 -6.09 35.95
CA PRO A 49 13.63 -5.79 37.08
C PRO A 49 14.59 -6.94 37.41
N ALA A 50 15.72 -6.59 38.02
CA ALA A 50 16.68 -7.57 38.50
C ALA A 50 16.00 -8.55 39.47
N ASP A 51 16.36 -9.83 39.34
CA ASP A 51 15.87 -10.93 40.18
C ASP A 51 14.35 -11.17 40.14
N GLN A 52 13.63 -10.59 39.18
CA GLN A 52 12.20 -10.85 38.99
C GLN A 52 11.97 -12.06 38.06
N PRO A 53 11.31 -13.13 38.52
CA PRO A 53 10.96 -14.25 37.64
C PRO A 53 9.91 -13.83 36.61
N ALA A 54 10.10 -14.25 35.36
CA ALA A 54 9.11 -14.13 34.30
C ALA A 54 8.14 -15.32 34.35
N ALA A 55 6.87 -15.10 34.03
CA ALA A 55 5.99 -16.20 33.67
C ALA A 55 6.36 -16.74 32.28
N ASP A 56 6.11 -18.04 32.05
CA ASP A 56 6.32 -18.63 30.74
C ASP A 56 5.43 -17.93 29.69
N PHE A 57 6.05 -17.45 28.62
CA PHE A 57 5.36 -16.80 27.52
C PHE A 57 5.22 -17.76 26.34
N THR A 58 3.99 -18.19 26.07
CA THR A 58 3.66 -18.94 24.85
C THR A 58 2.86 -18.01 23.93
N PRO A 59 3.41 -17.60 22.77
CA PRO A 59 2.69 -16.73 21.87
C PRO A 59 1.47 -17.45 21.27
N LEU A 60 0.36 -16.73 21.10
CA LEU A 60 -0.83 -17.26 20.42
C LEU A 60 -0.55 -17.64 18.96
N TYR A 61 0.40 -16.94 18.34
CA TYR A 61 0.84 -17.17 16.96
C TYR A 61 2.36 -17.18 16.90
N GLN A 62 2.92 -18.19 16.25
CA GLN A 62 4.36 -18.20 15.98
C GLN A 62 4.69 -17.13 14.95
N THR A 63 5.53 -16.17 15.33
CA THR A 63 6.10 -15.19 14.41
C THR A 63 7.41 -15.74 13.83
N PRO A 64 7.52 -15.93 12.51
CA PRO A 64 8.76 -16.38 11.89
C PRO A 64 9.83 -15.29 11.99
N THR A 65 11.07 -15.71 12.23
CA THR A 65 12.22 -14.81 12.13
C THR A 65 12.48 -14.54 10.65
N THR A 66 12.26 -13.30 10.20
CA THR A 66 12.58 -12.90 8.83
C THR A 66 14.06 -12.53 8.75
N THR A 67 14.81 -13.19 7.88
CA THR A 67 16.19 -12.82 7.55
C THR A 67 16.24 -12.36 6.10
N GLY A 68 16.61 -11.10 5.88
CA GLY A 68 16.78 -10.51 4.54
C GLY A 68 15.80 -9.40 4.18
N GLN A 69 16.11 -8.70 3.08
CA GLN A 69 15.29 -7.63 2.52
C GLN A 69 14.01 -8.23 1.93
N LEU A 70 12.83 -7.75 2.36
CA LEU A 70 11.56 -8.12 1.73
C LEU A 70 11.58 -7.65 0.26
N PRO A 71 11.19 -8.49 -0.72
CA PRO A 71 11.10 -8.05 -2.10
C PRO A 71 10.09 -6.92 -2.23
N ASP A 72 10.35 -6.01 -3.17
CA ASP A 72 9.50 -4.84 -3.35
C ASP A 72 8.29 -5.19 -4.22
N PHE A 73 7.22 -5.65 -3.56
CA PHE A 73 5.95 -5.98 -4.21
C PHE A 73 5.00 -4.79 -4.18
N VAL A 74 5.42 -3.65 -4.70
CA VAL A 74 4.59 -2.44 -4.74
C VAL A 74 4.02 -2.32 -6.15
N ASN A 75 2.69 -2.31 -6.26
CA ASN A 75 2.05 -2.12 -7.56
C ASN A 75 2.38 -0.75 -8.20
N GLU A 76 2.11 -0.58 -9.48
CA GLU A 76 2.37 0.67 -10.24
C GLU A 76 1.72 1.92 -9.63
N ALA A 77 0.65 1.75 -8.84
CA ALA A 77 -0.01 2.84 -8.13
C ALA A 77 0.70 3.24 -6.83
N GLY A 78 1.62 2.43 -6.32
CA GLY A 78 2.35 2.65 -5.07
C GLY A 78 1.58 2.24 -3.80
N LYS A 79 0.46 1.52 -3.92
CA LYS A 79 -0.56 1.47 -2.84
C LYS A 79 -0.80 0.09 -2.26
N GLN A 80 -0.43 -1.00 -2.94
CA GLN A 80 -0.78 -2.36 -2.53
C GLN A 80 0.26 -3.38 -3.00
N TYR A 81 0.17 -4.59 -2.43
CA TYR A 81 0.92 -5.75 -2.88
C TYR A 81 0.67 -6.01 -4.38
N GLU A 82 1.74 -6.05 -5.18
CA GLU A 82 1.65 -6.44 -6.58
C GLU A 82 1.46 -7.95 -6.68
N LEU A 83 0.24 -8.38 -7.04
CA LEU A 83 -0.05 -9.78 -7.26
C LEU A 83 0.69 -10.28 -8.51
N PRO A 84 1.38 -11.44 -8.43
CA PRO A 84 2.01 -12.02 -9.61
C PRO A 84 0.97 -12.30 -10.69
N ARG A 85 1.31 -12.02 -11.94
CA ARG A 85 0.41 -12.30 -13.06
C ARG A 85 0.10 -13.80 -13.13
N PRO A 86 -1.14 -14.18 -13.46
CA PRO A 86 -1.49 -15.58 -13.65
C PRO A 86 -0.57 -16.24 -14.67
N PRO A 87 -0.24 -17.54 -14.49
CA PRO A 87 0.54 -18.26 -15.49
C PRO A 87 -0.22 -18.26 -16.82
N SER A 88 0.50 -18.12 -17.93
CA SER A 88 -0.11 -18.21 -19.26
C SER A 88 -0.63 -19.62 -19.48
N VAL A 89 -1.95 -19.79 -19.56
CA VAL A 89 -2.56 -21.02 -20.04
C VAL A 89 -2.42 -21.00 -21.57
N ARG A 90 -1.65 -21.93 -22.13
CA ARG A 90 -1.59 -22.17 -23.58
C ARG A 90 -2.76 -23.04 -24.02
#